data_AF-A0A7Y0AEK1-F1
#
_entry.id   AF-A0A7Y0AEK1-F1
#
_cell.length_a   1.000
_cell.length_b   1.000
_cell.length_c   1.000
_cell.angle_alpha   90.00
_cell.angle_beta   90.00
_cell.angle_gamma   90.00
#
_symmetry.space_group_name_H-M   'P 1'
#
loop_
_entity.id
_entity.type
_entity.pdbx_description
1 polymer ?
#
loop_
_entity_poly.entity_id
_entity_poly.type
_entity_poly.pdbx_seq_one_letter_code
_entity_poly.pdbx_strand_id
1 'polypeptide(L)'
;MATAKKLRYSLDEDQHLATWETGPDPDYNEAAPAGFDDVIDCEYEVPADPDYDDAGQPTYDEPAPADPDYGDEPAVSWTDEAPGSPPPPAPAAGFTYALGQAVRPLTQQQAHPVVWQGYLKERHPTTGLVQRVPVYQLRDGFWDCYREDELQAA
;
A
#
# COMPACT_ATOMS: atom_id res chain seq x y z
N MET A 1 19.14 -6.60 40.74
CA MET A 1 17.72 -6.90 41.05
C MET A 1 16.90 -5.66 40.72
N ALA A 2 16.26 -5.63 39.55
CA ALA A 2 15.51 -4.48 39.07
C ALA A 2 14.01 -4.71 39.27
N THR A 3 13.37 -3.79 39.97
CA THR A 3 11.97 -3.87 40.41
C THR A 3 11.04 -3.50 39.25
N ALA A 4 10.29 -4.47 38.72
CA ALA A 4 9.28 -4.23 37.70
C ALA A 4 8.06 -3.52 38.33
N LYS A 5 7.83 -2.26 37.93
CA LYS A 5 6.61 -1.52 38.25
C LYS A 5 5.47 -2.04 37.38
N LYS A 6 4.59 -2.85 37.97
CA LYS A 6 3.33 -3.29 37.39
C LYS A 6 2.35 -2.12 37.38
N LEU A 7 2.27 -1.40 36.26
CA LEU A 7 1.19 -0.45 35.99
C LEU A 7 -0.10 -1.26 35.79
N ARG A 8 -0.99 -1.22 36.78
CA ARG A 8 -2.38 -1.65 36.64
C ARG A 8 -3.11 -0.50 35.96
N TYR A 9 -3.43 -0.66 34.68
CA TYR A 9 -4.46 0.18 34.05
C TYR A 9 -5.80 -0.23 34.65
N SER A 10 -6.40 0.66 35.44
CA SER A 10 -7.81 0.59 35.82
C SER A 10 -8.60 0.87 34.55
N LEU A 11 -9.26 -0.17 34.04
CA LEU A 11 -10.27 -0.06 33.01
C LEU A 11 -11.55 0.38 33.73
N ASP A 12 -11.63 1.66 34.09
CA ASP A 12 -12.88 2.23 34.57
C ASP A 12 -13.86 2.30 33.39
N GLU A 13 -14.89 1.46 33.53
CA GLU A 13 -16.12 1.44 32.77
C GLU A 13 -16.80 2.82 32.81
N ASP A 14 -16.60 3.63 31.77
CA ASP A 14 -17.59 4.63 31.36
C ASP A 14 -18.15 4.22 30.00
N GLN A 15 -18.93 3.13 30.04
CA GLN A 15 -19.96 2.85 29.04
C GLN A 15 -21.07 3.91 29.16
N HIS A 16 -20.80 5.12 28.66
CA HIS A 16 -21.89 5.94 28.15
C HIS A 16 -22.28 5.38 26.78
N LEU A 17 -23.07 4.31 26.83
CA LEU A 17 -23.94 3.87 25.76
C LEU A 17 -24.77 5.09 25.31
N ALA A 18 -24.32 5.76 24.25
CA ALA A 18 -25.19 6.59 23.44
C ALA A 18 -26.15 5.64 22.73
N THR A 19 -27.23 5.29 23.42
CA THR A 19 -28.42 4.70 22.85
C THR A 19 -28.95 5.71 21.84
N TRP A 20 -28.55 5.55 20.58
CA TRP A 20 -29.19 6.23 19.46
C TRP A 20 -30.55 5.55 19.26
N GLU A 21 -31.52 5.93 20.11
CA GLU A 21 -32.91 5.62 19.85
C GLU A 21 -33.28 6.25 18.50
N THR A 22 -33.29 5.42 17.46
CA THR A 22 -33.81 5.76 16.15
C THR A 22 -35.33 5.79 16.28
N GLY A 23 -35.86 6.90 16.79
CA GLY A 23 -37.27 7.20 16.62
C GLY A 23 -37.55 7.32 15.12
N PRO A 24 -38.67 6.76 14.61
CA PRO A 24 -39.09 7.05 13.25
C PRO A 24 -39.46 8.54 13.19
N ASP A 25 -38.62 9.35 12.54
CA ASP A 25 -38.93 10.73 12.19
C ASP A 25 -40.14 10.71 11.23
N PRO A 26 -41.33 11.23 11.60
CA PRO A 26 -42.51 11.17 10.75
C PRO A 26 -42.61 12.36 9.77
N ASP A 27 -41.52 13.09 9.52
CA ASP A 27 -41.55 14.31 8.71
C ASP A 27 -40.45 14.36 7.64
N TYR A 28 -40.11 13.20 7.06
CA TYR A 28 -39.54 13.18 5.71
C TYR A 28 -40.65 13.57 4.72
N ASN A 29 -40.95 14.86 4.69
CA ASN A 29 -41.71 15.48 3.63
C ASN A 29 -40.93 15.25 2.33
N GLU A 30 -41.43 14.31 1.56
CA GLU A 30 -40.98 13.86 0.24
C GLU A 30 -41.16 14.99 -0.79
N ALA A 31 -40.50 16.11 -0.56
CA ALA A 31 -40.22 17.08 -1.61
C ALA A 31 -39.03 16.54 -2.40
N ALA A 32 -39.30 15.59 -3.30
CA ALA A 32 -38.37 15.23 -4.35
C ALA A 32 -37.85 16.52 -4.99
N PRO A 33 -36.52 16.74 -5.10
CA PRO A 33 -36.03 17.82 -5.94
C PRO A 33 -36.47 17.52 -7.36
N ALA A 34 -37.52 18.21 -7.80
CA ALA A 34 -37.92 18.24 -9.19
C ALA A 34 -36.76 18.84 -9.98
N GLY A 35 -36.15 18.02 -10.84
CA GLY A 35 -35.24 18.46 -11.89
C GLY A 35 -33.78 18.54 -11.47
N PHE A 36 -33.07 17.43 -11.58
CA PHE A 36 -31.73 17.45 -12.17
C PHE A 36 -31.78 16.57 -13.42
N ASP A 37 -32.49 17.08 -14.43
CA ASP A 37 -32.35 16.68 -15.83
C ASP A 37 -31.32 17.61 -16.49
N ASP A 38 -30.20 17.86 -15.80
CA ASP A 38 -28.99 18.32 -16.46
C ASP A 38 -28.31 17.06 -16.99
N VAL A 39 -28.86 16.56 -18.09
CA VAL A 39 -28.06 15.89 -19.10
C VAL A 39 -27.05 16.94 -19.54
N ILE A 40 -25.93 17.00 -18.82
CA ILE A 40 -24.77 17.70 -19.33
C ILE A 40 -24.40 16.88 -20.56
N ASP A 41 -24.83 17.35 -21.74
CA ASP A 41 -24.24 17.04 -23.02
C ASP A 41 -22.79 17.55 -22.95
N CYS A 42 -21.97 16.83 -22.19
CA CYS A 42 -20.54 16.83 -22.33
C CYS A 42 -20.29 16.16 -23.68
N GLU A 43 -20.52 16.91 -24.75
CA GLU A 43 -19.91 16.63 -26.04
C GLU A 43 -18.41 16.60 -25.77
N TYR A 44 -17.89 15.40 -25.58
CA TYR A 44 -16.47 15.16 -25.49
C TYR A 44 -15.94 15.51 -26.87
N GLU A 45 -15.52 16.77 -27.06
CA GLU A 45 -14.67 17.14 -28.18
C GLU A 45 -13.42 16.28 -28.06
N VAL A 46 -13.42 15.17 -28.80
CA VAL A 46 -12.20 14.42 -29.08
C VAL A 46 -11.25 15.47 -29.64
N PRO A 47 -10.13 15.78 -28.95
CA PRO A 47 -9.13 16.68 -29.50
C PRO A 47 -8.82 16.17 -30.90
N ALA A 48 -9.01 17.02 -31.91
CA ALA A 48 -8.65 16.68 -33.28
C ALA A 48 -7.28 15.98 -33.22
N ASP A 49 -7.26 14.73 -33.70
CA ASP A 49 -6.13 13.82 -33.60
C ASP A 49 -4.83 14.63 -33.69
N PRO A 50 -3.98 14.62 -32.65
CA PRO A 50 -2.64 15.15 -32.82
C PRO A 50 -2.07 14.40 -34.01
N ASP A 51 -1.58 15.13 -35.00
CA ASP A 51 -1.04 14.65 -36.27
C ASP A 51 0.13 13.68 -36.03
N TYR A 52 -0.18 12.47 -35.56
CA TYR A 52 0.76 11.42 -35.17
C TYR A 52 1.29 10.65 -36.38
N ASP A 53 0.95 11.09 -37.59
CA ASP A 53 1.42 10.51 -38.85
C ASP A 53 2.77 11.09 -39.32
N ASP A 54 3.38 12.03 -38.60
CA ASP A 54 4.70 12.60 -38.94
C ASP A 54 5.75 12.44 -37.82
N ALA A 55 5.72 11.31 -37.12
CA ALA A 55 6.91 10.81 -36.45
C ALA A 55 7.58 9.79 -37.40
N GLY A 56 8.40 10.29 -38.32
CA GLY A 56 9.20 9.47 -39.23
C GLY A 56 9.78 8.27 -38.48
N GLN A 57 9.43 7.07 -38.92
CA GLN A 57 9.94 5.85 -38.31
C GLN A 57 11.48 5.92 -38.33
N PRO A 58 12.16 5.90 -37.17
CA PRO A 58 13.60 5.73 -37.18
C PRO A 58 13.87 4.37 -37.82
N THR A 59 14.44 4.37 -39.01
CA THR A 59 15.03 3.18 -39.60
C THR A 59 16.20 2.79 -38.69
N TYR A 60 15.92 1.90 -37.73
CA TYR A 60 16.96 1.22 -36.99
C TYR A 60 17.67 0.30 -37.98
N ASP A 61 18.76 0.81 -38.55
CA ASP A 61 19.82 -0.02 -39.13
C ASP A 61 20.48 -0.72 -37.93
N GLU A 62 19.91 -1.84 -37.51
CA GLU A 62 20.41 -2.64 -36.40
C GLU A 62 21.65 -3.41 -36.91
N PRO A 63 22.88 -3.07 -36.45
CA PRO A 63 24.03 -3.87 -36.80
C PRO A 63 23.86 -5.25 -36.17
N ALA A 64 23.93 -6.30 -37.01
CA ALA A 64 23.89 -7.68 -36.57
C ALA A 64 24.87 -7.89 -35.40
N PRO A 65 24.42 -8.44 -34.25
CA PRO A 65 25.31 -8.71 -33.14
C PRO A 65 26.36 -9.73 -33.60
N ALA A 66 27.63 -9.34 -33.49
CA ALA A 66 28.74 -10.26 -33.64
C ALA A 66 28.58 -11.37 -32.60
N ASP A 67 28.52 -12.61 -33.08
CA ASP A 67 28.41 -13.84 -32.31
C ASP A 67 29.53 -13.88 -31.24
N PRO A 68 29.24 -13.65 -29.95
CA PRO A 68 30.27 -13.77 -28.93
C PRO A 68 30.53 -15.26 -28.71
N ASP A 69 31.72 -15.69 -29.14
CA ASP A 69 32.31 -17.01 -28.90
C ASP A 69 32.05 -17.47 -27.45
N TYR A 70 31.01 -18.29 -27.28
CA TYR A 70 30.57 -18.88 -26.02
C TYR A 70 31.52 -20.04 -25.68
N GLY A 71 32.77 -19.68 -25.38
CA GLY A 71 33.81 -20.59 -24.93
C GLY A 71 33.62 -20.97 -23.47
N ASP A 72 33.22 -22.23 -23.26
CA ASP A 72 33.59 -23.10 -22.13
C ASP A 72 33.71 -22.44 -20.75
N GLU A 73 32.58 -22.27 -20.06
CA GLU A 73 32.58 -21.95 -18.62
C GLU A 73 32.67 -23.25 -17.80
N PRO A 74 33.59 -23.36 -16.82
CA PRO A 74 33.75 -24.57 -16.03
C PRO A 74 32.49 -24.81 -15.19
N ALA A 75 31.99 -26.05 -15.24
CA ALA A 75 30.84 -26.50 -14.46
C ALA A 75 31.04 -26.17 -12.96
N VAL A 76 30.37 -25.11 -12.51
CA VAL A 76 30.24 -24.76 -11.10
C VAL A 76 29.44 -25.86 -10.42
N SER A 77 30.15 -26.71 -9.68
CA SER A 77 29.57 -27.72 -8.81
C SER A 77 28.84 -27.02 -7.67
N TRP A 78 27.53 -26.86 -7.79
CA TRP A 78 26.66 -26.41 -6.71
C TRP A 78 26.67 -27.47 -5.60
N THR A 79 27.55 -27.29 -4.62
CA THR A 79 27.43 -28.00 -3.34
C THR A 79 26.22 -27.41 -2.63
N ASP A 80 25.16 -28.21 -2.52
CA ASP A 80 23.93 -27.93 -1.77
C ASP A 80 24.27 -27.88 -0.27
N GLU A 81 24.89 -26.80 0.18
CA GLU A 81 24.97 -26.44 1.59
C GLU A 81 23.61 -25.85 1.98
N ALA A 82 22.86 -26.60 2.78
CA ALA A 82 21.52 -26.23 3.23
C ALA A 82 21.48 -24.75 3.62
N PRO A 83 20.66 -23.90 2.96
CA PRO A 83 20.70 -22.47 3.18
C PRO A 83 20.24 -22.20 4.61
N GLY A 84 21.20 -21.89 5.49
CA GLY A 84 20.91 -21.14 6.69
C GLY A 84 20.16 -19.90 6.28
N SER A 85 18.92 -19.74 6.77
CA SER A 85 18.04 -18.63 6.43
C SER A 85 18.83 -17.31 6.51
N PRO A 86 18.93 -16.54 5.41
CA PRO A 86 19.66 -15.28 5.45
C PRO A 86 19.07 -14.39 6.54
N PRO A 87 19.90 -13.61 7.26
CA PRO A 87 19.40 -12.71 8.27
C PRO A 87 18.33 -11.80 7.66
N PRO A 88 17.25 -11.48 8.40
CA PRO A 88 16.20 -10.62 7.87
C PRO A 88 16.85 -9.29 7.46
N PRO A 89 16.49 -8.74 6.29
CA PRO A 89 17.05 -7.48 5.83
C PRO A 89 16.78 -6.39 6.86
N ALA A 90 17.72 -5.45 6.99
CA ALA A 90 17.54 -4.33 7.88
C ALA A 90 16.46 -3.38 7.33
N PRO A 91 15.65 -2.77 8.21
CA PRO A 91 14.66 -1.78 7.77
C PRO A 91 15.35 -0.55 7.17
N ALA A 92 14.74 0.01 6.12
CA ALA A 92 15.19 1.25 5.50
C ALA A 92 14.95 2.45 6.45
N ALA A 93 15.71 3.53 6.27
CA ALA A 93 15.56 4.73 7.11
C ALA A 93 14.11 5.28 7.05
N GLY A 94 13.46 5.36 8.23
CA GLY A 94 12.07 5.82 8.38
C GLY A 94 11.01 4.72 8.26
N PHE A 95 11.41 3.46 8.12
CA PHE A 95 10.53 2.29 8.18
C PHE A 95 10.92 1.42 9.36
N THR A 96 9.94 0.79 10.00
CA THR A 96 10.14 -0.14 11.12
C THR A 96 10.29 -1.58 10.64
N TYR A 97 9.59 -1.95 9.57
CA TYR A 97 9.65 -3.27 8.96
C TYR A 97 10.50 -3.24 7.70
N ALA A 98 11.20 -4.34 7.39
CA ALA A 98 11.99 -4.49 6.16
C ALA A 98 11.23 -5.26 5.07
N LEU A 99 11.64 -5.11 3.81
CA LEU A 99 11.11 -5.92 2.70
C LEU A 99 11.40 -7.41 2.96
N GLY A 100 10.43 -8.28 2.71
CA GLY A 100 10.51 -9.72 3.00
C GLY A 100 10.29 -10.09 4.47
N GLN A 101 10.24 -9.12 5.39
CA GLN A 101 9.93 -9.40 6.79
C GLN A 101 8.47 -9.86 6.91
N ALA A 102 8.25 -10.93 7.67
CA ALA A 102 6.91 -11.42 7.97
C ALA A 102 6.25 -10.52 9.03
N VAL A 103 5.10 -9.94 8.66
CA VAL A 103 4.28 -9.10 9.52
C VAL A 103 2.82 -9.54 9.43
N ARG A 104 2.05 -9.27 10.46
CA ARG A 104 0.63 -9.62 10.53
C ARG A 104 -0.21 -8.34 10.66
N PRO A 105 -1.16 -8.10 9.74
CA PRO A 105 -2.18 -7.08 9.93
C PRO A 105 -3.00 -7.35 11.20
N LEU A 106 -3.33 -6.32 11.97
CA LEU A 106 -4.16 -6.48 13.17
C LEU A 106 -5.56 -7.06 12.87
N THR A 107 -6.05 -6.87 11.65
CA THR A 107 -7.33 -7.40 11.17
C THR A 107 -7.27 -8.85 10.73
N GLN A 108 -6.07 -9.43 10.58
CA GLN A 108 -5.85 -10.78 10.06
C GLN A 108 -5.06 -11.64 11.05
N GLN A 109 -5.25 -12.97 11.02
CA GLN A 109 -4.50 -13.88 11.89
C GLN A 109 -3.18 -14.38 11.27
N GLN A 110 -3.05 -14.30 9.94
CA GLN A 110 -1.92 -14.84 9.20
C GLN A 110 -0.84 -13.78 8.97
N ALA A 111 0.42 -14.22 9.05
CA ALA A 111 1.56 -13.38 8.71
C ALA A 111 1.84 -13.42 7.21
N HIS A 112 2.17 -12.26 6.64
CA HIS A 112 2.50 -12.07 5.24
C HIS A 112 3.82 -11.29 5.12
N PRO A 113 4.67 -11.62 4.14
CA PRO A 113 5.89 -10.86 3.92
C PRO A 113 5.57 -9.48 3.33
N VAL A 114 6.30 -8.47 3.78
CA VAL A 114 6.27 -7.13 3.17
C VAL A 114 6.87 -7.21 1.77
N VAL A 115 6.15 -6.75 0.75
CA VAL A 115 6.64 -6.75 -0.66
C VAL A 115 6.99 -5.37 -1.17
N TRP A 116 6.45 -4.33 -0.54
CA TRP A 116 6.71 -2.95 -0.92
C TRP A 116 6.64 -2.01 0.28
N GLN A 117 7.37 -0.90 0.18
CA GLN A 117 7.47 0.17 1.18
C GLN A 117 7.38 1.53 0.49
N GLY A 118 6.67 2.46 1.11
CA GLY A 118 6.61 3.83 0.63
C GLY A 118 6.05 4.82 1.63
N TYR A 119 5.79 6.03 1.16
CA TYR A 119 5.30 7.12 1.99
C TYR A 119 3.96 7.64 1.45
N LEU A 120 2.95 7.65 2.30
CA LEU A 120 1.70 8.34 2.04
C LEU A 120 1.80 9.79 2.53
N LYS A 121 1.38 10.74 1.70
CA LYS A 121 1.21 12.13 2.14
C LYS A 121 -0.19 12.30 2.68
N GLU A 122 -0.32 12.59 3.96
CA GLU A 122 -1.61 12.85 4.60
C GLU A 122 -1.60 14.16 5.38
N ARG A 123 -2.78 14.72 5.64
CA ARG A 123 -2.93 15.93 6.42
C ARG A 123 -3.21 15.56 7.87
N HIS A 124 -2.41 16.08 8.80
CA HIS A 124 -2.61 15.86 10.22
C HIS A 124 -3.95 16.50 10.66
N PRO A 125 -4.84 15.79 11.37
CA PRO A 125 -6.19 16.26 11.65
C PRO A 125 -6.22 17.50 12.55
N THR A 126 -5.33 17.57 13.55
CA THR A 126 -5.29 18.69 14.50
C THR A 126 -4.56 19.93 13.97
N THR A 127 -3.40 19.76 13.32
CA THR A 127 -2.54 20.88 12.91
C THR A 127 -2.77 21.32 11.46
N GLY A 128 -3.43 20.49 10.65
CA GLY A 128 -3.65 20.74 9.23
C GLY A 128 -2.39 20.68 8.37
N LEU A 129 -1.23 20.33 8.92
CA LEU A 129 0.02 20.21 8.17
C LEU A 129 0.07 18.89 7.40
N VAL A 130 0.75 18.89 6.24
CA VAL A 130 0.97 17.67 5.45
C VAL A 130 2.19 16.93 6.01
N GLN A 131 2.02 15.67 6.35
CA GLN A 131 3.06 14.77 6.84
C GLN A 131 3.25 13.56 5.91
N ARG A 132 4.42 12.94 5.98
CA ARG A 132 4.73 11.69 5.28
C ARG A 132 4.65 10.54 6.27
N VAL A 133 3.77 9.58 6.02
CA VAL A 133 3.55 8.42 6.88
C VAL A 133 4.08 7.17 6.16
N PRO A 134 4.92 6.35 6.81
CA PRO A 134 5.40 5.11 6.22
C PRO A 134 4.23 4.13 6.06
N VAL A 135 4.17 3.49 4.90
CA VAL A 135 3.16 2.48 4.55
C VAL A 135 3.83 1.26 3.91
N TYR A 136 3.17 0.11 4.05
CA TYR A 136 3.68 -1.20 3.65
C TYR A 136 2.62 -1.94 2.83
N GLN A 137 3.02 -2.61 1.76
CA GLN A 137 2.17 -3.56 1.04
C GLN A 137 2.62 -4.99 1.36
N LEU A 138 1.65 -5.89 1.56
CA LEU A 138 1.92 -7.28 1.93
C LEU A 138 1.63 -8.25 0.77
N ARG A 139 2.19 -9.46 0.86
CA ARG A 139 1.86 -10.57 -0.06
C ARG A 139 0.67 -11.40 0.44
N ASP A 140 -0.46 -10.75 0.67
CA ASP A 140 -1.71 -11.38 1.08
C ASP A 140 -2.71 -11.55 -0.07
N GLY A 141 -2.37 -11.03 -1.25
CA GLY A 141 -3.20 -11.10 -2.46
C GLY A 141 -4.07 -9.86 -2.66
N PHE A 142 -4.01 -8.89 -1.73
CA PHE A 142 -4.69 -7.62 -1.85
C PHE A 142 -3.70 -6.51 -2.25
N TRP A 143 -4.25 -5.40 -2.76
CA TRP A 143 -3.46 -4.22 -3.14
C TRP A 143 -3.44 -3.15 -2.05
N ASP A 144 -3.94 -3.48 -0.86
CA ASP A 144 -4.05 -2.55 0.25
C ASP A 144 -2.67 -2.18 0.82
N CYS A 145 -2.59 -0.95 1.33
CA CYS A 145 -1.42 -0.45 2.05
C CYS A 145 -1.75 -0.33 3.53
N TYR A 146 -0.88 -0.86 4.37
CA TYR A 146 -1.00 -0.84 5.82
C TYR A 146 -0.05 0.19 6.42
N ARG A 147 -0.50 0.89 7.46
CA ARG A 147 0.35 1.73 8.29
C ARG A 147 1.11 0.87 9.29
N GLU A 148 2.09 1.48 9.93
CA GLU A 148 2.91 0.81 10.93
C GLU A 148 2.11 0.35 12.16
N ASP A 149 1.16 1.16 12.61
CA ASP A 149 0.29 0.90 13.75
C ASP A 149 -0.76 -0.19 13.48
N GLU A 150 -0.97 -0.54 12.22
CA GLU A 150 -1.88 -1.62 11.79
C GLU A 150 -1.17 -2.97 11.63
N LEU A 151 0.15 -3.01 11.84
CA LEU A 151 0.99 -4.17 11.65
C LEU A 151 1.69 -4.59 12.94
N GLN A 152 1.82 -5.89 13.10
CA GLN A 152 2.59 -6.52 14.16
C GLN A 152 3.68 -7.42 13.55
N ALA A 153 4.88 -7.41 14.12
CA ALA A 153 5.89 -8.43 13.82
C ALA A 153 5.37 -9.83 14.20
N ALA A 154 5.48 -10.78 13.27
CA ALA A 154 5.03 -12.16 13.44
C ALA A 154 5.90 -12.97 14.41
#